data_AF-A0A4P9K7M1-F1
#
_entry.id   AF-A0A4P9K7M1-F1
#
_cell.length_a   1.000
_cell.length_b   1.000
_cell.length_c   1.000
_cell.angle_alpha   90.00
_cell.angle_beta   90.00
_cell.angle_gamma   90.00
#
_symmetry.space_group_name_H-M   'P 1'
#
loop_
_entity.id
_entity.type
_entity.pdbx_description
1 polymer ?
#
loop_
_entity_poly.entity_id
_entity_poly.type
_entity_poly.pdbx_seq_one_letter_code
_entity_poly.pdbx_strand_id
1 'polypeptide(L)'
;MLALTDNPWLALLAVPLLAHAMVIAAYMVHEAAHMAVFKDKKHNRWFAECMLWICGMNYSSFDDIAHKHNRHHSDRADIVSFDFRPKLANHPKFLRLLQILEWFYIPALELMMHALVVILPFIKPDRKQRRTRVIVVSLVRVSLFSYLIYLSLAVLWVYPLAYLLFLTVMRFMDVHQHTYELYETLDQKRGPEARLRDRAFESHNTYSNLLSVSYPWLNLLVLNFCYHNVHHDKQLEPWYRLPKLHQQLYGDNTEQLLTFRHLVKSFHKYRIPRMLNADPIDLNVKKDEGESFIGVDGVSFLTAH
;
A
#
# COMPACT_ATOMS: atom_id res chain seq x y z
N MET A 1 15.37 3.84 -21.90
CA MET A 1 15.58 3.28 -23.24
C MET A 1 14.62 2.12 -23.54
N LEU A 2 14.47 1.13 -22.65
CA LEU A 2 13.51 0.00 -22.87
C LEU A 2 12.04 0.44 -23.00
N ALA A 3 11.55 1.36 -22.17
CA ALA A 3 10.14 1.82 -22.25
C ALA A 3 9.83 2.73 -23.45
N LEU A 4 10.86 3.16 -24.20
CA LEU A 4 10.74 4.09 -25.33
C LEU A 4 11.12 3.43 -26.66
N THR A 5 11.37 2.11 -26.64
CA THR A 5 11.73 1.37 -27.85
C THR A 5 10.49 1.01 -28.65
N ASP A 6 10.63 0.98 -29.98
CA ASP A 6 9.55 0.53 -30.88
C ASP A 6 9.43 -1.00 -30.90
N ASN A 7 10.38 -1.74 -30.31
CA ASN A 7 10.30 -3.18 -30.20
C ASN A 7 9.38 -3.60 -29.03
N PRO A 8 8.20 -4.19 -29.29
CA PRO A 8 7.22 -4.48 -28.25
C PRO A 8 7.73 -5.49 -27.21
N TRP A 9 8.63 -6.41 -27.59
CA TRP A 9 9.21 -7.39 -26.66
C TRP A 9 10.19 -6.73 -25.68
N LEU A 10 11.01 -5.79 -26.16
CA LEU A 10 11.90 -5.02 -25.29
C LEU A 10 11.13 -4.04 -24.41
N ALA A 11 10.06 -3.45 -24.93
CA ALA A 11 9.14 -2.62 -24.16
C ALA A 11 8.43 -3.43 -23.07
N LEU A 12 8.09 -4.70 -23.32
CA LEU A 12 7.46 -5.58 -22.33
C LEU A 12 8.38 -5.83 -21.14
N LEU A 13 9.69 -5.96 -21.35
CA LEU A 13 10.67 -6.08 -20.26
C LEU A 13 10.74 -4.82 -19.38
N ALA A 14 10.33 -3.65 -19.88
CA ALA A 14 10.28 -2.43 -19.08
C ALA A 14 9.15 -2.46 -18.03
N VAL A 15 8.09 -3.24 -18.25
CA VAL A 15 6.93 -3.33 -17.34
C VAL A 15 7.33 -3.78 -15.93
N PRO A 16 7.96 -4.96 -15.73
CA PRO A 16 8.35 -5.40 -14.39
C PRO A 16 9.42 -4.51 -13.75
N LEU A 17 10.35 -3.97 -14.54
CA LEU A 17 11.39 -3.06 -14.03
C LEU A 17 10.80 -1.75 -13.51
N LEU A 18 9.89 -1.15 -14.27
CA LEU A 18 9.22 0.08 -13.89
C LEU A 18 8.30 -0.16 -12.69
N ALA A 19 7.54 -1.26 -12.68
CA ALA A 19 6.71 -1.65 -11.55
C ALA A 19 7.55 -1.81 -10.27
N HIS A 20 8.67 -2.53 -10.36
CA HIS A 20 9.56 -2.75 -9.23
C HIS A 20 10.21 -1.45 -8.73
N ALA A 21 10.61 -0.55 -9.63
CA ALA A 21 11.10 0.78 -9.24
C ALA A 21 10.05 1.57 -8.43
N MET A 22 8.76 1.48 -8.81
CA MET A 22 7.66 2.09 -8.05
C MET A 22 7.43 1.41 -6.69
N VAL A 23 7.54 0.08 -6.61
CA VAL A 23 7.47 -0.68 -5.35
C VAL A 23 8.57 -0.23 -4.39
N ILE A 24 9.82 -0.19 -4.85
CA ILE A 24 10.96 0.26 -4.04
C ILE A 24 10.77 1.72 -3.61
N ALA A 25 10.34 2.61 -4.52
CA ALA A 25 10.07 4.00 -4.17
C ALA A 25 8.97 4.12 -3.09
N ALA A 26 7.88 3.36 -3.20
CA ALA A 26 6.82 3.35 -2.20
C ALA A 26 7.32 2.88 -0.82
N TYR A 27 8.08 1.79 -0.76
CA TYR A 27 8.65 1.34 0.52
C TYR A 27 9.74 2.28 1.05
N MET A 28 10.47 2.98 0.20
CA MET A 28 11.37 4.04 0.64
C MET A 28 10.63 5.27 1.21
N VAL A 29 9.42 5.59 0.72
CA VAL A 29 8.53 6.57 1.36
C VAL A 29 8.10 6.08 2.74
N HIS A 30 7.74 4.80 2.87
CA HIS A 30 7.41 4.17 4.14
C HIS A 30 8.56 4.28 5.16
N GLU A 31 9.78 3.90 4.78
CA GLU A 31 10.96 4.00 5.65
C GLU A 31 11.25 5.45 6.08
N ALA A 32 11.05 6.40 5.15
CA ALA A 32 11.20 7.82 5.44
C ALA A 32 10.13 8.34 6.41
N ALA A 33 8.91 7.79 6.38
CA ALA A 33 7.83 8.13 7.33
C ALA A 33 8.19 7.74 8.77
N HIS A 34 9.04 6.73 8.94
CA HIS A 34 9.65 6.33 10.21
C HIS A 34 11.00 6.98 10.49
N MET A 35 11.47 7.92 9.65
CA MET A 35 12.77 8.58 9.80
C MET A 35 13.96 7.60 9.80
N ALA A 36 13.82 6.44 9.16
CA ALA A 36 14.82 5.39 9.15
C ALA A 36 15.85 5.51 7.99
N VAL A 37 15.60 6.40 7.02
CA VAL A 37 16.47 6.55 5.84
C VAL A 37 17.65 7.50 6.13
N PHE A 38 17.37 8.66 6.72
CA PHE A 38 18.39 9.66 7.06
C PHE A 38 18.32 10.06 8.54
N LYS A 39 19.46 10.52 9.09
CA LYS A 39 19.51 11.06 10.46
C LYS A 39 18.67 12.34 10.63
N ASP A 40 18.63 13.19 9.60
CA ASP A 40 17.86 14.43 9.61
C ASP A 40 16.44 14.21 9.08
N LYS A 41 15.44 14.64 9.84
CA LYS A 41 14.02 14.57 9.46
C LYS A 41 13.75 15.33 8.16
N LYS A 42 14.43 16.46 7.91
CA LYS A 42 14.29 17.24 6.69
C LYS A 42 14.73 16.45 5.46
N HIS A 43 15.83 15.71 5.56
CA HIS A 43 16.31 14.87 4.46
C HIS A 43 15.35 13.72 4.16
N ASN A 44 14.77 13.06 5.17
CA ASN A 44 13.72 12.05 4.97
C ASN A 44 12.53 12.63 4.21
N ARG A 45 12.04 13.80 4.63
CA ARG A 45 10.92 14.48 3.97
C ARG A 45 11.22 14.81 2.51
N TRP A 46 12.40 15.39 2.23
CA TRP A 46 12.78 15.78 0.86
C TRP A 46 12.91 14.57 -0.05
N PHE A 47 13.60 13.53 0.44
CA PHE A 47 13.76 12.28 -0.28
C PHE A 47 12.42 11.58 -0.53
N ALA A 48 11.54 11.52 0.46
CA ALA A 48 10.22 10.93 0.31
C ALA A 48 9.36 11.70 -0.70
N GLU A 49 9.38 13.04 -0.67
CA GLU A 49 8.70 13.86 -1.69
C GLU A 49 9.19 13.53 -3.10
N CYS A 50 10.50 13.28 -3.30
CA CYS A 50 11.01 12.79 -4.58
C CYS A 50 10.51 11.38 -4.92
N MET A 51 10.50 10.44 -3.97
CA MET A 51 10.04 9.08 -4.18
C MET A 51 8.54 9.01 -4.51
N LEU A 52 7.72 9.92 -3.96
CA LEU A 52 6.31 10.05 -4.30
C LEU A 52 6.09 10.36 -5.79
N TRP A 53 7.00 11.09 -6.45
CA TRP A 53 6.94 11.28 -7.90
C TRP A 53 7.17 9.99 -8.66
N ILE A 54 8.13 9.17 -8.20
CA ILE A 54 8.49 7.90 -8.83
C ILE A 54 7.34 6.89 -8.72
N CYS A 55 6.77 6.68 -7.53
CA CYS A 55 5.68 5.72 -7.34
C CYS A 55 4.30 6.26 -7.74
N GLY A 56 4.18 7.52 -8.16
CA GLY A 56 2.92 8.08 -8.64
C GLY A 56 1.99 8.65 -7.57
N MET A 57 2.46 8.80 -6.33
CA MET A 57 1.69 9.14 -5.13
C MET A 57 1.81 10.61 -4.70
N ASN A 58 2.36 11.44 -5.58
CA ASN A 58 2.69 12.84 -5.31
C ASN A 58 1.48 13.80 -5.24
N TYR A 59 0.26 13.31 -5.43
CA TYR A 59 -0.96 14.11 -5.20
C TYR A 59 -1.16 14.44 -3.71
N SER A 60 -0.70 13.56 -2.82
CA SER A 60 -0.65 13.76 -1.37
C SER A 60 0.73 14.28 -0.97
N SER A 61 0.80 15.04 0.13
CA SER A 61 2.09 15.41 0.71
C SER A 61 2.69 14.25 1.48
N PHE A 62 4.02 14.24 1.61
CA PHE A 62 4.68 13.29 2.50
C PHE A 62 4.15 13.40 3.93
N ASP A 63 3.87 14.62 4.40
CA ASP A 63 3.39 14.85 5.77
C ASP A 63 2.01 14.19 6.00
N ASP A 64 1.12 14.19 4.99
CA ASP A 64 -0.17 13.51 5.06
C ASP A 64 -0.03 11.98 5.13
N ILE A 65 0.84 11.43 4.26
CA ILE A 65 1.13 9.99 4.21
C ILE A 65 1.77 9.53 5.52
N ALA A 66 2.79 10.26 5.99
CA ALA A 66 3.46 9.97 7.25
C ALA A 66 2.50 10.12 8.44
N HIS A 67 1.58 11.09 8.42
CA HIS A 67 0.57 11.21 9.47
C HIS A 67 -0.36 9.99 9.50
N LYS A 68 -0.95 9.61 8.36
CA LYS A 68 -1.82 8.43 8.25
C LYS A 68 -1.09 7.16 8.71
N HIS A 69 0.11 6.94 8.19
CA HIS A 69 0.91 5.77 8.52
C HIS A 69 1.31 5.70 10.00
N ASN A 70 1.75 6.81 10.59
CA ASN A 70 2.09 6.83 12.01
C ASN A 70 0.84 6.67 12.91
N ARG A 71 -0.34 7.14 12.47
CA ARG A 71 -1.62 6.90 13.16
C ARG A 71 -1.98 5.41 13.18
N HIS A 72 -1.78 4.69 12.07
CA HIS A 72 -1.97 3.25 11.98
C HIS A 72 -1.17 2.50 13.07
N HIS A 73 0.10 2.85 13.20
CA HIS A 73 0.99 2.31 14.23
C HIS A 73 0.60 2.74 15.65
N SER A 74 0.32 4.03 15.87
CA SER A 74 0.05 4.53 17.22
C SER A 74 -1.29 4.09 17.77
N ASP A 75 -2.29 3.93 16.90
CA ASP A 75 -3.67 3.60 17.26
C ASP A 75 -3.95 2.10 17.15
N ARG A 76 -3.07 1.34 16.46
CA ARG A 76 -3.20 -0.11 16.23
C ARG A 76 -4.52 -0.45 15.56
N ALA A 77 -4.82 0.30 14.51
CA ALA A 77 -6.07 0.23 13.79
C ALA A 77 -5.90 0.76 12.36
N ASP A 78 -6.77 0.31 11.45
CA ASP A 78 -6.83 0.84 10.09
C ASP A 78 -7.54 2.21 10.12
N ILE A 79 -6.74 3.26 10.25
CA ILE A 79 -7.24 4.64 10.34
C ILE A 79 -7.49 5.21 8.95
N VAL A 80 -8.75 5.46 8.63
CA VAL A 80 -9.20 6.03 7.35
C VAL A 80 -9.94 7.34 7.58
N SER A 81 -10.06 8.15 6.53
CA SER A 81 -10.91 9.36 6.60
C SER A 81 -12.39 9.06 6.38
N PHE A 82 -12.72 7.95 5.71
CA PHE A 82 -14.08 7.45 5.55
C PHE A 82 -14.05 5.97 5.15
N ASP A 83 -15.07 5.21 5.54
CA ASP A 83 -15.32 3.87 5.05
C ASP A 83 -16.06 3.96 3.71
N PHE A 84 -15.43 3.47 2.64
CA PHE A 84 -16.03 3.46 1.32
C PHE A 84 -17.09 2.36 1.16
N ARG A 85 -17.04 1.29 1.96
CA ARG A 85 -17.83 0.06 1.76
C ARG A 85 -19.35 0.31 1.82
N PRO A 86 -19.90 1.04 2.80
CA PRO A 86 -21.34 1.35 2.82
C PRO A 86 -21.78 2.16 1.60
N LYS A 87 -20.97 3.14 1.18
CA LYS A 87 -21.27 3.96 -0.01
C LYS A 87 -21.22 3.13 -1.29
N LEU A 88 -20.22 2.26 -1.42
CA LEU A 88 -20.05 1.42 -2.58
C LEU A 88 -21.18 0.37 -2.70
N ALA A 89 -21.59 -0.22 -1.57
CA ALA A 89 -22.72 -1.15 -1.51
C ALA A 89 -24.04 -0.50 -1.99
N ASN A 90 -24.23 0.80 -1.72
CA ASN A 90 -25.39 1.56 -2.19
C ASN A 90 -25.35 1.93 -3.69
N HIS A 91 -24.26 1.60 -4.41
CA HIS A 91 -24.12 1.82 -5.86
C HIS A 91 -23.89 0.50 -6.61
N PRO A 92 -24.88 -0.41 -6.66
CA PRO A 92 -24.69 -1.80 -7.08
C PRO A 92 -24.17 -1.96 -8.51
N LYS A 93 -24.56 -1.07 -9.45
CA LYS A 93 -24.03 -1.09 -10.83
C LYS A 93 -22.53 -0.77 -10.88
N PHE A 94 -22.11 0.22 -10.09
CA PHE A 94 -20.70 0.61 -10.02
C PHE A 94 -19.87 -0.43 -9.28
N LEU A 95 -20.38 -0.95 -8.16
CA LEU A 95 -19.78 -2.09 -7.47
C LEU A 95 -19.61 -3.28 -8.43
N ARG A 96 -20.64 -3.63 -9.20
CA ARG A 96 -20.57 -4.75 -10.16
C ARG A 96 -19.50 -4.53 -11.23
N LEU A 97 -19.34 -3.29 -11.73
CA LEU A 97 -18.26 -2.95 -12.65
C LEU A 97 -16.89 -3.20 -12.02
N LEU A 98 -16.66 -2.70 -10.81
CA LEU A 98 -15.40 -2.93 -10.10
C LEU A 98 -15.15 -4.42 -9.85
N GLN A 99 -16.17 -5.18 -9.45
CA GLN A 99 -16.06 -6.63 -9.26
C GLN A 99 -15.67 -7.38 -10.54
N ILE A 100 -16.19 -6.95 -11.71
CA ILE A 100 -15.80 -7.53 -13.01
C ILE A 100 -14.33 -7.23 -13.29
N LEU A 101 -13.89 -5.99 -13.06
CA LEU A 101 -12.49 -5.61 -13.26
C LEU A 101 -11.55 -6.38 -12.30
N GLU A 102 -11.92 -6.50 -11.03
CA GLU A 102 -11.19 -7.31 -10.03
C GLU A 102 -11.15 -8.80 -10.40
N TRP A 103 -12.21 -9.32 -11.02
CA TRP A 103 -12.22 -10.69 -11.54
C TRP A 103 -11.10 -10.91 -12.57
N PHE A 104 -10.86 -9.90 -13.43
CA PHE A 104 -9.78 -9.84 -14.42
C PHE A 104 -8.42 -9.38 -13.85
N TYR A 105 -8.27 -9.33 -12.51
CA TYR A 105 -7.04 -8.89 -11.83
C TYR A 105 -6.65 -7.43 -12.10
N ILE A 106 -7.61 -6.60 -12.51
CA ILE A 106 -7.42 -5.16 -12.51
C ILE A 106 -7.74 -4.68 -11.09
N PRO A 107 -6.79 -4.08 -10.34
CA PRO A 107 -7.00 -3.59 -8.97
C PRO A 107 -7.89 -2.33 -8.96
N ALA A 108 -9.14 -2.48 -9.39
CA ALA A 108 -10.08 -1.41 -9.68
C ALA A 108 -10.49 -0.66 -8.42
N LEU A 109 -10.61 -1.35 -7.28
CA LEU A 109 -10.90 -0.70 -6.02
C LEU A 109 -9.73 0.20 -5.59
N GLU A 110 -8.50 -0.27 -5.73
CA GLU A 110 -7.31 0.52 -5.39
C GLU A 110 -7.15 1.72 -6.32
N LEU A 111 -7.41 1.54 -7.62
CA LEU A 111 -7.47 2.65 -8.59
C LEU A 111 -8.53 3.69 -8.21
N MET A 112 -9.71 3.24 -7.77
CA MET A 112 -10.76 4.14 -7.27
C MET A 112 -10.27 4.94 -6.07
N MET A 113 -9.63 4.29 -5.08
CA MET A 113 -9.10 4.98 -3.89
C MET A 113 -8.04 6.04 -4.26
N HIS A 114 -7.16 5.73 -5.21
CA HIS A 114 -6.20 6.71 -5.74
C HIS A 114 -6.86 7.85 -6.51
N ALA A 115 -7.91 7.58 -7.28
CA ALA A 115 -8.68 8.63 -7.96
C ALA A 115 -9.34 9.58 -6.93
N LEU A 116 -9.81 9.06 -5.80
CA LEU A 116 -10.39 9.87 -4.73
C LEU A 116 -9.39 10.84 -4.10
N VAL A 117 -8.10 10.50 -4.03
CA VAL A 117 -7.03 11.45 -3.62
C VAL A 117 -7.00 12.69 -4.51
N VAL A 118 -7.22 12.51 -5.81
CA VAL A 118 -7.25 13.61 -6.78
C VAL A 118 -8.58 14.37 -6.72
N ILE A 119 -9.70 13.66 -6.55
CA ILE A 119 -11.06 14.22 -6.64
C ILE A 119 -11.49 14.95 -5.37
N LEU A 120 -11.25 14.37 -4.19
CA LEU A 120 -11.80 14.86 -2.93
C LEU A 120 -11.42 16.30 -2.58
N PRO A 121 -10.20 16.81 -2.86
CA PRO A 121 -9.88 18.23 -2.67
C PRO A 121 -10.84 19.20 -3.36
N PHE A 122 -11.49 18.80 -4.45
CA PHE A 122 -12.44 19.63 -5.20
C PHE A 122 -13.88 19.53 -4.68
N ILE A 123 -14.22 18.45 -3.99
CA ILE A 123 -15.57 18.19 -3.47
C ILE A 123 -15.69 18.57 -1.99
N LYS A 124 -14.71 18.18 -1.18
CA LYS A 124 -14.73 18.31 0.29
C LYS A 124 -14.20 19.69 0.76
N PRO A 125 -14.96 20.46 1.56
CA PRO A 125 -14.52 21.78 2.03
C PRO A 125 -13.24 21.77 2.87
N ASP A 126 -13.06 20.74 3.69
CA ASP A 126 -11.92 20.49 4.58
C ASP A 126 -10.62 20.11 3.84
N ARG A 127 -10.67 19.97 2.51
CA ARG A 127 -9.55 19.55 1.67
C ARG A 127 -9.16 20.55 0.58
N LYS A 128 -9.80 21.71 0.56
CA LYS A 128 -9.56 22.77 -0.44
C LYS A 128 -8.09 23.22 -0.49
N GLN A 129 -7.39 23.20 0.64
CA GLN A 129 -5.97 23.51 0.77
C GLN A 129 -5.07 22.62 -0.09
N ARG A 130 -5.53 21.42 -0.48
CA ARG A 130 -4.76 20.47 -1.29
C ARG A 130 -4.91 20.69 -2.80
N ARG A 131 -5.89 21.51 -3.23
CA ARG A 131 -6.21 21.72 -4.66
C ARG A 131 -5.02 22.21 -5.46
N THR A 132 -4.27 23.18 -4.95
CA THR A 132 -3.11 23.74 -5.67
C THR A 132 -2.08 22.66 -5.97
N ARG A 133 -1.78 21.79 -4.99
CA ARG A 133 -0.87 20.66 -5.19
C ARG A 133 -1.41 19.72 -6.27
N VAL A 134 -2.68 19.32 -6.18
CA VAL A 134 -3.29 18.42 -7.17
C VAL A 134 -3.27 19.02 -8.57
N ILE A 135 -3.57 20.31 -8.73
CA ILE A 135 -3.54 21.00 -10.03
C ILE A 135 -2.11 21.02 -10.59
N VAL A 136 -1.14 21.49 -9.79
CA VAL A 136 0.26 21.60 -10.23
C VAL A 136 0.83 20.23 -10.60
N VAL A 137 0.60 19.22 -9.74
CA VAL A 137 1.05 17.85 -9.99
C VAL A 137 0.39 17.29 -11.25
N SER A 138 -0.92 17.47 -11.42
CA SER A 138 -1.64 17.03 -12.62
C SER A 138 -1.06 17.66 -13.89
N LEU A 139 -0.83 18.98 -13.88
CA LEU A 139 -0.25 19.69 -15.02
C LEU A 139 1.14 19.15 -15.37
N VAL A 140 2.03 19.04 -14.39
CA VAL A 140 3.38 18.52 -14.62
C VAL A 140 3.34 17.08 -15.12
N ARG A 141 2.54 16.20 -14.52
CA ARG A 141 2.43 14.80 -14.93
C ARG A 141 1.86 14.67 -16.34
N VAL A 142 0.81 15.42 -16.69
CA VAL A 142 0.22 15.42 -18.04
C VAL A 142 1.21 15.94 -19.08
N SER A 143 1.95 17.01 -18.78
CA SER A 143 3.00 17.53 -19.67
C SER A 143 4.12 16.51 -19.88
N LEU A 144 4.64 15.90 -18.81
CA LEU A 144 5.68 14.89 -18.91
C LEU A 144 5.20 13.64 -19.65
N PHE A 145 3.99 13.15 -19.35
CA PHE A 145 3.44 11.98 -19.99
C PHE A 145 3.15 12.23 -21.48
N SER A 146 2.61 13.40 -21.83
CA SER A 146 2.44 13.83 -23.24
C SER A 146 3.77 13.88 -23.98
N TYR A 147 4.82 14.39 -23.34
CA TYR A 147 6.17 14.40 -23.91
C TYR A 147 6.70 12.97 -24.13
N LEU A 148 6.50 12.05 -23.18
CA LEU A 148 6.90 10.66 -23.33
C LEU A 148 6.13 9.94 -24.45
N ILE A 149 4.82 10.21 -24.61
CA ILE A 149 4.01 9.69 -25.73
C ILE A 149 4.53 10.19 -27.07
N TYR A 150 4.90 11.49 -27.14
CA TYR A 150 5.50 12.06 -28.33
C TYR A 150 6.80 11.34 -28.73
N LEU A 151 7.58 10.88 -27.76
CA LEU A 151 8.79 10.09 -28.01
C LEU A 151 8.50 8.64 -28.40
N SER A 152 7.48 8.00 -27.80
CA SER A 152 7.08 6.64 -28.15
C SER A 152 5.65 6.32 -27.70
N LEU A 153 4.85 5.76 -28.61
CA LEU A 153 3.50 5.28 -28.30
C LEU A 153 3.50 4.06 -27.37
N ALA A 154 4.63 3.37 -27.21
CA ALA A 154 4.73 2.23 -26.29
C ALA A 154 4.42 2.61 -24.84
N VAL A 155 4.68 3.87 -24.46
CA VAL A 155 4.40 4.43 -23.14
C VAL A 155 2.92 4.29 -22.76
N LEU A 156 2.00 4.34 -23.74
CA LEU A 156 0.56 4.24 -23.53
C LEU A 156 0.12 2.88 -22.94
N TRP A 157 0.92 1.83 -23.11
CA TRP A 157 0.60 0.51 -22.53
C TRP A 157 1.64 0.05 -21.50
N VAL A 158 2.92 0.39 -21.67
CA VAL A 158 3.97 0.02 -20.70
C VAL A 158 3.70 0.63 -19.33
N TYR A 159 3.40 1.93 -19.27
CA TYR A 159 3.19 2.61 -17.99
C TYR A 159 1.93 2.11 -17.27
N PRO A 160 0.75 1.99 -17.91
CA PRO A 160 -0.42 1.41 -17.25
C PRO A 160 -0.18 -0.01 -16.76
N LEU A 161 0.40 -0.90 -17.57
CA LEU A 161 0.68 -2.28 -17.11
C LEU A 161 1.64 -2.31 -15.92
N ALA A 162 2.69 -1.48 -15.94
CA ALA A 162 3.62 -1.37 -14.82
C ALA A 162 2.93 -0.85 -13.56
N TYR A 163 2.04 0.13 -13.71
CA TYR A 163 1.30 0.71 -12.59
C TYR A 163 0.28 -0.27 -12.00
N LEU A 164 -0.44 -1.04 -12.83
CA LEU A 164 -1.33 -2.10 -12.35
C LEU A 164 -0.55 -3.19 -11.61
N LEU A 165 0.62 -3.58 -12.12
CA LEU A 165 1.49 -4.55 -11.44
C LEU A 165 2.01 -4.01 -10.10
N PHE A 166 2.45 -2.75 -10.06
CA PHE A 166 2.85 -2.07 -8.83
C PHE A 166 1.72 -2.06 -7.80
N LEU A 167 0.51 -1.61 -8.17
CA LEU A 167 -0.63 -1.61 -7.26
C LEU A 167 -1.00 -3.03 -6.80
N THR A 168 -0.86 -4.03 -7.67
CA THR A 168 -1.11 -5.43 -7.30
C THR A 168 -0.13 -5.90 -6.23
N VAL A 169 1.15 -5.54 -6.33
CA VAL A 169 2.17 -5.86 -5.31
C VAL A 169 1.86 -5.16 -4.00
N MET A 170 1.64 -3.83 -4.02
CA MET A 170 1.33 -3.06 -2.80
C MET A 170 0.09 -3.63 -2.10
N ARG A 171 -0.97 -3.88 -2.86
CA ARG A 171 -2.20 -4.48 -2.32
C ARG A 171 -1.98 -5.87 -1.74
N PHE A 172 -1.23 -6.74 -2.43
CA PHE A 172 -0.95 -8.09 -1.92
C PHE A 172 -0.24 -8.04 -0.56
N MET A 173 0.68 -7.09 -0.40
CA MET A 173 1.40 -6.89 0.85
C MET A 173 0.47 -6.32 1.93
N ASP A 174 -0.29 -5.26 1.66
CA ASP A 174 -1.12 -4.58 2.65
C ASP A 174 -2.26 -5.48 3.19
N VAL A 175 -2.94 -6.25 2.33
CA VAL A 175 -4.19 -6.96 2.72
C VAL A 175 -3.98 -8.12 3.71
N HIS A 176 -2.75 -8.65 3.85
CA HIS A 176 -2.47 -9.81 4.71
C HIS A 176 -1.60 -9.48 5.93
N GLN A 177 -1.61 -8.22 6.35
CA GLN A 177 -0.73 -7.75 7.42
C GLN A 177 -1.45 -7.54 8.76
N HIS A 178 -2.76 -7.28 8.75
CA HIS A 178 -3.52 -6.97 9.96
C HIS A 178 -4.94 -7.51 10.00
N THR A 179 -5.39 -7.91 11.18
CA THR A 179 -6.81 -8.11 11.53
C THR A 179 -7.34 -6.92 12.33
N TYR A 180 -6.87 -5.72 12.01
CA TYR A 180 -7.23 -4.49 12.69
C TYR A 180 -8.66 -4.06 12.40
N GLU A 181 -9.26 -3.36 13.36
CA GLU A 181 -10.53 -2.67 13.11
C GLU A 181 -10.30 -1.41 12.30
N LEU A 182 -11.29 -1.05 11.49
CA LEU A 182 -11.29 0.16 10.71
C LEU A 182 -11.98 1.30 11.48
N TYR A 183 -11.31 2.44 11.58
CA TYR A 183 -11.87 3.64 12.21
C TYR A 183 -11.81 4.87 11.28
N GLU A 184 -12.94 5.59 11.18
CA GLU A 184 -13.06 6.84 10.40
C GLU A 184 -12.54 8.08 11.16
N THR A 185 -11.34 8.00 11.74
CA THR A 185 -10.82 9.03 12.66
C THR A 185 -9.54 9.70 12.16
N LEU A 186 -9.18 9.54 10.88
CA LEU A 186 -7.98 10.15 10.31
C LEU A 186 -8.03 11.68 10.36
N ASP A 187 -9.19 12.26 10.02
CA ASP A 187 -9.37 13.72 9.92
C ASP A 187 -9.81 14.35 11.26
N GLN A 188 -9.97 13.53 12.31
CA GLN A 188 -10.50 13.94 13.59
C GLN A 188 -9.40 14.02 14.65
N LYS A 189 -9.66 14.76 15.72
CA LYS A 189 -8.81 14.71 16.89
C LYS A 189 -8.88 13.30 17.48
N ARG A 190 -7.71 12.68 17.68
CA ARG A 190 -7.54 11.35 18.26
C ARG A 190 -8.41 11.17 19.51
N GLY A 191 -9.34 10.21 19.47
CA GLY A 191 -10.29 9.94 20.54
C GLY A 191 -9.86 8.78 21.47
N PRO A 192 -10.76 8.35 22.38
CA PRO A 192 -10.51 7.24 23.30
C PRO A 192 -10.22 5.90 22.62
N GLU A 193 -10.74 5.69 21.40
CA GLU A 193 -10.54 4.49 20.59
C GLU A 193 -9.05 4.18 20.38
N ALA A 194 -8.21 5.22 20.28
CA ALA A 194 -6.78 5.08 20.07
C ALA A 194 -6.00 4.54 21.28
N ARG A 195 -6.68 4.31 22.41
CA ARG A 195 -6.12 3.73 23.64
C ARG A 195 -6.69 2.36 23.97
N LEU A 196 -7.60 1.83 23.13
CA LEU A 196 -8.25 0.55 23.37
C LEU A 196 -7.30 -0.65 23.23
N ARG A 197 -6.24 -0.49 22.44
CA ARG A 197 -5.36 -1.59 22.04
C ARG A 197 -3.98 -1.43 22.66
N ASP A 198 -3.46 -2.51 23.23
CA ASP A 198 -2.13 -2.58 23.83
C ASP A 198 -1.13 -3.31 22.92
N ARG A 199 0.09 -3.56 23.41
CA ARG A 199 1.10 -4.30 22.64
C ARG A 199 0.71 -5.76 22.40
N ALA A 200 -0.02 -6.40 23.33
CA ALA A 200 -0.44 -7.77 23.15
C ALA A 200 -1.44 -7.89 21.98
N PHE A 201 -2.36 -6.93 21.87
CA PHE A 201 -3.23 -6.84 20.70
C PHE A 201 -2.44 -6.68 19.39
N GLU A 202 -1.49 -5.74 19.34
CA GLU A 202 -0.65 -5.50 18.15
C GLU A 202 0.13 -6.75 17.72
N SER A 203 0.79 -7.44 18.65
CA SER A 203 1.52 -8.67 18.34
C SER A 203 0.59 -9.80 17.87
N HIS A 204 -0.62 -9.92 18.42
CA HIS A 204 -1.58 -10.95 18.01
C HIS A 204 -2.24 -10.68 16.66
N ASN A 205 -2.43 -9.40 16.31
CA ASN A 205 -3.18 -8.97 15.13
C ASN A 205 -2.30 -8.45 13.99
N THR A 206 -0.98 -8.67 14.05
CA THR A 206 -0.03 -8.27 13.01
C THR A 206 0.75 -9.46 12.49
N TYR A 207 0.77 -9.62 11.17
CA TYR A 207 1.33 -10.77 10.48
C TYR A 207 2.42 -10.40 9.49
N SER A 208 3.45 -11.24 9.39
CA SER A 208 4.50 -11.15 8.39
C SER A 208 4.20 -12.08 7.22
N ASN A 209 3.97 -11.50 6.05
CA ASN A 209 3.64 -12.18 4.81
C ASN A 209 4.88 -12.41 3.93
N LEU A 210 5.81 -13.24 4.41
CA LEU A 210 7.10 -13.49 3.75
C LEU A 210 6.92 -14.03 2.33
N LEU A 211 7.65 -13.46 1.37
CA LEU A 211 7.69 -13.93 -0.01
C LEU A 211 8.40 -15.28 -0.10
N SER A 212 9.45 -15.47 0.70
CA SER A 212 10.12 -16.77 0.82
C SER A 212 10.87 -16.91 2.14
N VAL A 213 10.75 -18.08 2.76
CA VAL A 213 11.60 -18.51 3.89
C VAL A 213 12.86 -19.20 3.37
N SER A 214 12.71 -20.07 2.36
CA SER A 214 13.83 -20.84 1.80
C SER A 214 14.83 -19.98 1.01
N TYR A 215 14.37 -18.88 0.43
CA TYR A 215 15.21 -17.95 -0.33
C TYR A 215 15.01 -16.52 0.19
N PRO A 216 15.61 -16.16 1.34
CA PRO A 216 15.36 -14.87 2.00
C PRO A 216 15.64 -13.65 1.12
N TRP A 217 16.53 -13.75 0.12
CA TRP A 217 16.81 -12.68 -0.82
C TRP A 217 15.59 -12.28 -1.66
N LEU A 218 14.58 -13.15 -1.83
CA LEU A 218 13.33 -12.80 -2.50
C LEU A 218 12.54 -11.76 -1.72
N ASN A 219 12.68 -11.70 -0.38
CA ASN A 219 12.03 -10.68 0.44
C ASN A 219 12.57 -9.27 0.15
N LEU A 220 13.77 -9.13 -0.45
CA LEU A 220 14.33 -7.85 -0.87
C LEU A 220 13.54 -7.21 -2.02
N LEU A 221 12.71 -7.98 -2.75
CA LEU A 221 11.83 -7.44 -3.79
C LEU A 221 10.85 -6.39 -3.22
N VAL A 222 10.55 -6.47 -1.93
CA VAL A 222 9.70 -5.52 -1.19
C VAL A 222 10.47 -4.87 -0.03
N LEU A 223 11.80 -4.72 -0.17
CA LEU A 223 12.68 -4.22 0.90
C LEU A 223 12.40 -4.89 2.25
N ASN A 224 12.28 -6.22 2.32
CA ASN A 224 11.98 -6.94 3.58
C ASN A 224 10.75 -6.42 4.36
N PHE A 225 9.88 -5.58 3.78
CA PHE A 225 8.67 -5.07 4.42
C PHE A 225 7.72 -6.20 4.82
N CYS A 226 7.82 -7.35 4.16
CA CYS A 226 7.13 -8.58 4.53
C CYS A 226 7.43 -9.07 5.95
N TYR A 227 8.54 -8.65 6.57
CA TYR A 227 8.81 -8.81 8.00
C TYR A 227 8.03 -7.76 8.82
N HIS A 228 6.72 -7.75 8.65
CA HIS A 228 5.85 -6.69 9.12
C HIS A 228 5.57 -6.74 10.63
N ASN A 229 5.52 -7.93 11.22
CA ASN A 229 5.33 -8.08 12.67
C ASN A 229 6.49 -7.45 13.47
N VAL A 230 7.74 -7.73 13.08
CA VAL A 230 8.93 -7.13 13.70
C VAL A 230 9.04 -5.64 13.40
N HIS A 231 8.56 -5.21 12.22
CA HIS A 231 8.45 -3.80 11.88
C HIS A 231 7.54 -3.06 12.86
N HIS A 232 6.37 -3.61 13.18
CA HIS A 232 5.47 -3.05 14.19
C HIS A 232 6.11 -2.97 15.59
N ASP A 233 6.87 -3.99 15.99
CA ASP A 233 7.60 -3.98 17.26
C ASP A 233 8.70 -2.91 17.33
N LYS A 234 9.38 -2.63 16.20
CA LYS A 234 10.44 -1.62 16.10
C LYS A 234 10.41 -0.85 14.78
N GLN A 235 9.47 0.09 14.67
CA GLN A 235 9.20 0.87 13.46
C GLN A 235 10.38 1.71 12.94
N LEU A 236 11.32 2.07 13.82
CA LEU A 236 12.51 2.85 13.45
C LEU A 236 13.66 1.97 12.90
N GLU A 237 13.54 0.65 12.99
CA GLU A 237 14.56 -0.25 12.50
C GLU A 237 14.49 -0.30 10.96
N PRO A 238 15.60 -0.02 10.26
CA PRO A 238 15.56 0.02 8.80
C PRO A 238 15.37 -1.39 8.23
N TRP A 239 14.69 -1.44 7.09
CA TRP A 239 14.30 -2.66 6.39
C TRP A 239 15.38 -3.76 6.26
N TYR A 240 16.64 -3.38 6.03
CA TYR A 240 17.74 -4.34 5.81
C TYR A 240 18.13 -5.10 7.09
N ARG A 241 17.66 -4.66 8.26
CA ARG A 241 17.92 -5.30 9.56
C ARG A 241 16.74 -6.10 10.10
N LEU A 242 15.54 -5.91 9.54
CA LEU A 242 14.33 -6.62 9.98
C LEU A 242 14.49 -8.14 10.06
N PRO A 243 15.12 -8.84 9.09
CA PRO A 243 15.29 -10.30 9.20
C PRO A 243 16.12 -10.72 10.42
N LYS A 244 17.21 -9.99 10.69
CA LYS A 244 18.06 -10.25 11.86
C LYS A 244 17.32 -9.94 13.16
N LEU A 245 16.58 -8.85 13.20
CA LEU A 245 15.78 -8.47 14.36
C LEU A 245 14.66 -9.48 14.62
N HIS A 246 14.01 -9.99 13.57
CA HIS A 246 12.99 -11.04 13.68
C HIS A 246 13.56 -12.28 14.38
N GLN A 247 14.74 -12.76 13.94
CA GLN A 247 15.40 -13.89 14.60
C GLN A 247 15.74 -13.62 16.07
N GLN A 248 16.13 -12.38 16.41
CA GLN A 248 16.46 -11.99 17.78
C GLN A 248 15.24 -11.94 18.70
N LEU A 249 14.09 -11.47 18.20
CA LEU A 249 12.89 -11.29 19.01
C LEU A 249 12.04 -12.56 19.10
N TYR A 250 11.92 -13.31 17.99
CA TYR A 250 10.97 -14.42 17.90
C TYR A 250 11.64 -15.79 17.75
N GLY A 251 12.94 -15.84 17.41
CA GLY A 251 13.64 -17.10 17.16
C GLY A 251 12.92 -17.92 16.09
N ASP A 252 12.51 -19.14 16.46
CA ASP A 252 11.80 -20.06 15.56
C ASP A 252 10.26 -19.99 15.72
N ASN A 253 9.74 -18.99 16.44
CA ASN A 253 8.29 -18.79 16.53
C ASN A 253 7.73 -18.32 15.18
N THR A 254 6.76 -19.08 14.66
CA THR A 254 6.14 -18.85 13.35
C THR A 254 4.65 -18.46 13.44
N GLU A 255 4.12 -18.17 14.63
CA GLU A 255 2.70 -17.91 14.85
C GLU A 255 2.17 -16.75 13.99
N GLN A 256 2.94 -15.67 13.84
CA GLN A 256 2.62 -14.52 12.98
C GLN A 256 3.25 -14.59 11.59
N LEU A 257 3.94 -15.68 11.23
CA LEU A 257 4.52 -15.85 9.90
C LEU A 257 3.51 -16.55 8.97
N LEU A 258 3.17 -15.92 7.86
CA LEU A 258 2.30 -16.46 6.83
C LEU A 258 3.10 -16.73 5.56
N THR A 259 2.77 -17.83 4.89
CA THR A 259 3.54 -18.29 3.73
C THR A 259 2.93 -17.82 2.41
N PHE A 260 3.78 -17.33 1.50
CA PHE A 260 3.39 -16.79 0.21
C PHE A 260 2.38 -17.65 -0.57
N ARG A 261 2.54 -18.99 -0.58
CA ARG A 261 1.65 -19.90 -1.31
C ARG A 261 0.20 -19.83 -0.83
N HIS A 262 -0.01 -19.79 0.48
CA HIS A 262 -1.34 -19.75 1.09
C HIS A 262 -1.97 -18.37 0.86
N LEU A 263 -1.17 -17.30 0.99
CA LEU A 263 -1.62 -15.94 0.71
C LEU A 263 -1.95 -15.70 -0.76
N VAL A 264 -1.25 -16.31 -1.72
CA VAL A 264 -1.63 -16.23 -3.14
C VAL A 264 -2.99 -16.90 -3.40
N LYS A 265 -3.27 -18.03 -2.73
CA LYS A 265 -4.59 -18.67 -2.82
C LYS A 265 -5.68 -17.78 -2.23
N SER A 266 -5.45 -17.19 -1.04
CA SER A 266 -6.39 -16.23 -0.46
C SER A 266 -6.60 -15.03 -1.39
N PHE A 267 -5.49 -14.42 -1.85
CA PHE A 267 -5.51 -13.27 -2.74
C PHE A 267 -6.35 -13.53 -3.98
N HIS A 268 -6.13 -14.68 -4.62
CA HIS A 268 -6.90 -15.15 -5.77
C HIS A 268 -8.38 -15.38 -5.42
N LYS A 269 -8.65 -16.27 -4.45
CA LYS A 269 -10.00 -16.74 -4.10
C LYS A 269 -10.91 -15.58 -3.68
N TYR A 270 -10.37 -14.63 -2.93
CA TYR A 270 -11.14 -13.55 -2.33
C TYR A 270 -11.02 -12.20 -3.02
N ARG A 271 -10.43 -12.11 -4.22
CA ARG A 271 -10.28 -10.84 -4.96
C ARG A 271 -11.56 -10.03 -5.18
N ILE A 272 -12.71 -10.70 -5.26
CA ILE A 272 -14.02 -10.03 -5.37
C ILE A 272 -14.64 -9.79 -3.99
N PRO A 273 -14.79 -10.81 -3.10
CA PRO A 273 -15.37 -10.60 -1.78
C PRO A 273 -14.64 -9.54 -0.92
N ARG A 274 -13.31 -9.43 -1.05
CA ARG A 274 -12.47 -8.53 -0.25
C ARG A 274 -12.91 -7.07 -0.32
N MET A 275 -13.46 -6.64 -1.45
CA MET A 275 -13.87 -5.26 -1.66
C MET A 275 -14.82 -4.70 -0.60
N LEU A 276 -15.64 -5.56 0.02
CA LEU A 276 -16.58 -5.17 1.08
C LEU A 276 -16.29 -5.89 2.40
N ASN A 277 -15.12 -6.51 2.54
CA ASN A 277 -14.77 -7.31 3.70
C ASN A 277 -14.19 -6.46 4.83
N ALA A 278 -14.35 -6.97 6.05
CA ALA A 278 -13.55 -6.66 7.23
C ALA A 278 -13.41 -7.96 8.00
N ASP A 279 -12.19 -8.46 8.19
CA ASP A 279 -11.99 -9.65 9.01
C ASP A 279 -12.17 -9.30 10.50
N PRO A 280 -12.72 -10.22 11.30
CA PRO A 280 -12.88 -9.98 12.72
C PRO A 280 -11.53 -10.05 13.44
N ILE A 281 -11.39 -9.31 14.53
CA ILE A 281 -10.16 -9.21 15.33
C ILE A 281 -9.73 -10.54 15.98
N ASP A 282 -10.64 -11.50 16.11
CA ASP A 282 -10.40 -12.82 16.70
C ASP A 282 -10.27 -13.93 15.63
N LEU A 283 -10.12 -13.54 14.36
CA LEU A 283 -9.86 -14.48 13.27
C LEU A 283 -8.56 -15.26 13.56
N ASN A 284 -8.67 -16.58 13.67
CA ASN A 284 -7.50 -17.46 13.76
C ASN A 284 -6.85 -17.62 12.39
N VAL A 285 -6.09 -16.62 11.97
CA VAL A 285 -5.41 -16.55 10.67
C VAL A 285 -4.42 -17.72 10.48
N LYS A 286 -3.72 -18.11 11.55
CA LYS A 286 -2.68 -19.14 11.46
C LYS A 286 -3.24 -20.55 11.24
N LYS A 287 -4.52 -20.80 11.58
CA LYS A 287 -5.19 -22.11 11.44
C LYS A 287 -5.00 -22.74 10.06
N ASP A 288 -5.02 -21.94 9.00
CA ASP A 288 -4.84 -22.40 7.62
C ASP A 288 -3.77 -21.60 6.87
N GLU A 289 -2.74 -21.12 7.60
CA GLU A 289 -1.65 -20.32 7.04
C GLU A 289 -2.12 -19.05 6.30
N GLY A 290 -3.28 -18.51 6.69
CA GLY A 290 -3.89 -17.33 6.09
C GLY A 290 -4.70 -17.59 4.82
N GLU A 291 -5.01 -18.85 4.45
CA GLU A 291 -5.87 -19.11 3.30
C GLU A 291 -7.29 -18.55 3.47
N SER A 292 -7.80 -18.45 4.70
CA SER A 292 -9.09 -17.84 5.02
C SER A 292 -9.01 -16.36 5.37
N PHE A 293 -7.81 -15.79 5.44
CA PHE A 293 -7.58 -14.38 5.74
C PHE A 293 -7.86 -13.54 4.49
N ILE A 294 -9.05 -12.95 4.42
CA ILE A 294 -9.53 -12.23 3.24
C ILE A 294 -8.79 -10.90 3.07
N GLY A 295 -8.56 -10.19 4.16
CA GLY A 295 -7.98 -8.86 4.22
C GLY A 295 -9.00 -7.74 4.01
N VAL A 296 -8.48 -6.50 4.05
CA VAL A 296 -9.23 -5.27 3.79
C VAL A 296 -8.54 -4.49 2.67
N ASP A 297 -9.31 -4.09 1.65
CA ASP A 297 -8.82 -3.21 0.58
C ASP A 297 -9.00 -1.72 0.95
N GLY A 298 -8.24 -0.83 0.29
CA GLY A 298 -8.42 0.62 0.40
C GLY A 298 -7.87 1.26 1.69
N VAL A 299 -7.11 0.50 2.48
CA VAL A 299 -6.43 1.00 3.70
C VAL A 299 -5.00 1.47 3.44
N SER A 300 -4.46 1.29 2.23
CA SER A 300 -3.06 1.57 1.89
C SER A 300 -2.58 2.93 2.39
N PHE A 301 -1.37 2.97 2.97
CA PHE A 301 -0.77 4.22 3.47
C PHE A 301 -0.59 5.28 2.36
N LEU A 302 -0.53 4.86 1.09
CA LEU A 302 -0.39 5.73 -0.08
C LEU A 302 -1.66 6.51 -0.45
N THR A 303 -2.82 6.15 0.10
CA THR A 303 -4.11 6.82 -0.17
C THR A 303 -4.48 7.87 0.90
N ALA A 304 -3.49 8.64 1.35
CA ALA A 304 -3.70 9.76 2.28
C ALA A 304 -4.24 10.98 1.52
N HIS A 305 -5.53 11.01 1.26
CA HIS A 305 -6.19 12.13 0.60
C HIS A 305 -6.26 13.35 1.50
#